data_AF-Q4A1J6-F1
#
_entry.id   AF-Q4A1J6-F1
#
_cell.length_a   1.000
_cell.length_b   1.000
_cell.length_c   1.000
_cell.angle_alpha   90.00
_cell.angle_beta   90.00
_cell.angle_gamma   90.00
#
_symmetry.space_group_name_H-M   'P 1'
#
loop_
_entity.id
_entity.type
_entity.pdbx_description
1 polymer ?
#
loop_
_entity_poly.entity_id
_entity_poly.type
_entity_poly.pdbx_seq_one_letter_code
_entity_poly.pdbx_strand_id
1 'polypeptide(L)' 'AHYNKNQGAALEFTRVLKSKRQVVTGTLHDLILEAADAGKKSVYRAKVWVKPWEDFKSVVEFRLVGDS' A
#
# COMPACT_ATOMS: atom_id res chain seq x y z
N ALA A 1 3.01 4.40 6.54
CA ALA A 1 2.90 4.39 8.02
C ALA A 1 2.00 3.28 8.57
N HIS A 2 0.82 2.98 8.01
CA HIS A 2 -0.09 1.96 8.58
C HIS A 2 0.55 0.57 8.77
N TYR A 3 1.23 0.05 7.73
CA TYR A 3 1.95 -1.23 7.80
C TYR A 3 3.07 -1.23 8.87
N ASN A 4 3.96 -0.23 8.83
CA ASN A 4 5.05 -0.08 9.79
C ASN A 4 4.55 -0.09 11.24
N LYS A 5 3.46 0.63 11.53
CA LYS A 5 2.84 0.64 12.86
C LYS A 5 2.29 -0.73 13.28
N ASN A 6 1.78 -1.52 12.34
CA ASN A 6 1.11 -2.79 12.65
C ASN A 6 2.04 -4.00 12.65
N GLN A 7 3.25 -3.88 12.07
CA GLN A 7 4.19 -4.99 11.88
C GLN A 7 5.58 -4.72 12.47
N GLY A 8 5.81 -3.56 13.09
CA GLY A 8 7.13 -3.19 13.62
C GLY A 8 8.19 -2.99 12.52
N ALA A 9 7.76 -2.82 11.27
CA ALA A 9 8.65 -2.65 10.12
C ALA A 9 9.10 -1.19 9.97
N ALA A 10 10.27 -0.97 9.36
CA ALA A 10 10.84 0.35 9.10
C ALA A 10 10.85 0.69 7.59
N LEU A 11 9.81 0.30 6.85
CA LEU A 11 9.75 0.54 5.41
C LEU A 11 9.70 2.03 5.09
N GLU A 12 10.62 2.47 4.26
CA GLU A 12 10.71 3.81 3.71
C GLU A 12 10.06 3.83 2.33
N PHE A 13 9.00 4.61 2.16
CA PHE A 13 8.34 4.72 0.85
C PHE A 13 9.24 5.44 -0.15
N THR A 14 9.45 4.84 -1.32
CA THR A 14 10.25 5.43 -2.39
C THR A 14 9.35 6.04 -3.47
N ARG A 15 8.52 5.22 -4.14
CA ARG A 15 7.66 5.66 -5.25
C ARG A 15 6.51 4.70 -5.53
N VAL A 16 5.49 5.18 -6.23
CA VAL A 16 4.45 4.32 -6.82
C VAL A 16 4.91 3.91 -8.23
N LEU A 17 4.90 2.60 -8.51
CA LEU A 17 5.23 2.03 -9.82
C LEU A 17 3.98 1.89 -10.70
N LYS A 18 2.86 1.44 -10.10
CA LYS A 18 1.58 1.31 -10.78
C LYS A 18 0.44 1.67 -9.84
N SER A 19 -0.60 2.26 -10.38
CA SER A 19 -1.83 2.53 -9.65
C SER A 19 -3.04 2.17 -10.51
N LYS A 20 -3.95 1.40 -9.95
CA LYS A 20 -5.27 1.13 -10.52
C LYS A 20 -6.34 1.55 -9.53
N ARG A 21 -7.40 2.15 -10.05
CA ARG A 21 -8.61 2.50 -9.29
C ARG A 21 -9.73 1.57 -9.72
N GLN A 22 -10.44 1.01 -8.75
CA GLN A 22 -11.62 0.19 -9.00
C GLN A 22 -12.80 0.73 -8.19
N VAL A 23 -13.92 0.97 -8.87
CA VAL A 23 -15.17 1.40 -8.22
C VAL A 23 -15.87 0.16 -7.70
N VAL A 24 -16.21 0.18 -6.41
CA VAL A 24 -16.98 -0.84 -5.69
C VAL A 24 -18.02 -0.10 -4.84
N THR A 25 -18.43 -0.63 -3.68
CA THR A 25 -19.04 0.21 -2.63
C THR A 25 -17.96 1.12 -2.02
N GLY A 26 -17.59 2.17 -2.75
CA GLY A 26 -16.44 3.02 -2.47
C GLY A 26 -15.40 2.94 -3.58
N THR A 27 -14.16 3.28 -3.25
CA THR A 27 -13.03 3.21 -4.17
C THR A 27 -11.96 2.30 -3.60
N LEU A 28 -11.62 1.23 -4.33
CA LEU A 28 -10.45 0.41 -4.04
C LEU A 28 -9.27 0.91 -4.88
N HIS A 29 -8.22 1.34 -4.21
CA HIS A 29 -6.95 1.69 -4.83
C HIS A 29 -6.00 0.50 -4.74
N ASP A 30 -5.63 -0.05 -5.88
CA ASP A 30 -4.63 -1.12 -6.00
C ASP A 30 -3.33 -0.50 -6.48
N LEU A 31 -2.35 -0.46 -5.59
CA LEU A 31 -1.08 0.24 -5.75
C LEU A 31 0.05 -0.78 -5.77
N ILE A 32 0.96 -0.65 -6.72
CA ILE A 32 2.27 -1.29 -6.68
C ILE A 32 3.27 -0.19 -6.37
N LEU A 33 4.00 -0.32 -5.26
CA LEU A 33 4.92 0.68 -4.75
C LEU A 33 6.28 0.07 -4.42
N GLU A 34 7.32 0.86 -4.60
CA GLU A 34 8.68 0.55 -4.17
C GLU A 34 8.88 1.14 -2.77
N ALA A 35 9.37 0.33 -1.84
CA ALA A 35 9.80 0.76 -0.52
C ALA A 35 11.18 0.16 -0.21
N ALA A 36 11.96 0.87 0.59
CA ALA A 36 13.26 0.42 1.07
C ALA A 36 13.19 -0.04 2.53
N ASP A 37 13.91 -1.10 2.86
CA ASP A 37 14.16 -1.55 4.23
C ASP A 37 15.68 -1.62 4.42
N ALA A 38 16.23 -0.78 5.31
CA ALA A 38 17.68 -0.66 5.52
C ALA A 38 18.50 -0.49 4.22
N GLY A 39 17.99 0.30 3.27
CA GLY A 39 18.62 0.55 1.97
C GLY A 39 18.36 -0.51 0.89
N LYS A 40 17.75 -1.66 1.24
CA LYS A 40 17.32 -2.66 0.27
C LYS A 40 15.93 -2.34 -0.27
N LYS A 41 15.83 -2.15 -1.59
CA LYS A 41 14.56 -1.84 -2.26
C LYS A 41 13.75 -3.10 -2.54
N SER A 42 12.44 -2.98 -2.39
CA SER A 42 11.50 -4.07 -2.62
C SER A 42 10.17 -3.52 -3.13
N VAL A 43 9.49 -4.32 -3.96
CA VAL A 43 8.19 -3.98 -4.52
C VAL A 43 7.08 -4.58 -3.69
N TYR A 44 6.13 -3.75 -3.29
CA TYR A 44 4.95 -4.13 -2.52
C TYR A 44 3.68 -3.83 -3.30
N ARG A 45 2.66 -4.66 -3.08
CA ARG A 45 1.28 -4.39 -3.48
C ARG A 45 0.49 -3.95 -2.27
N ALA A 46 -0.19 -2.82 -2.39
CA ALA A 46 -1.08 -2.28 -1.38
C ALA A 46 -2.47 -2.08 -1.96
N LYS A 47 -3.49 -2.72 -1.37
CA LYS A 47 -4.90 -2.43 -1.65
C LYS A 47 -5.46 -1.58 -0.53
N VAL A 48 -5.94 -0.39 -0.87
CA VAL A 48 -6.52 0.58 0.08
C VAL A 48 -7.96 0.82 -0.31
N TRP A 49 -8.89 0.54 0.60
CA TRP A 49 -10.32 0.76 0.39
C TRP A 49 -10.75 2.05 1.10
N VAL A 50 -11.39 2.94 0.35
CA VAL A 50 -11.85 4.25 0.80
C VAL A 50 -13.34 4.38 0.55
N LYS A 51 -14.09 4.79 1.57
CA LYS A 51 -15.52 5.15 1.46
C LYS A 51 -15.68 6.55 2.09
N PRO A 52 -15.65 7.63 1.28
CA PRO A 52 -15.63 9.00 1.81
C PRO A 52 -16.85 9.36 2.66
N TRP A 53 -18.03 8.81 2.32
CA TRP A 53 -19.27 9.06 3.04
C TRP A 53 -19.36 8.37 4.41
N GLU A 54 -18.45 7.45 4.71
CA GLU A 54 -18.33 6.76 6.00
C GLU A 54 -17.08 7.18 6.78
N ASP A 55 -16.32 8.18 6.29
CA ASP A 55 -14.96 8.51 6.77
C ASP A 55 -14.04 7.28 6.88
N PHE A 56 -14.27 6.29 6.00
CA PHE A 56 -13.60 5.00 6.09
C PHE A 56 -12.39 4.94 5.17
N LYS A 57 -11.24 4.57 5.74
CA LYS A 57 -10.02 4.24 5.00
C LYS A 57 -9.31 3.07 5.66
N SER A 58 -9.16 1.97 4.91
CA SER A 58 -8.50 0.76 5.42
C SER A 58 -7.53 0.16 4.40
N VAL A 59 -6.42 -0.39 4.90
CA VAL A 59 -5.49 -1.19 4.10
C VAL A 59 -6.00 -2.62 4.12
N VAL A 60 -6.56 -3.06 3.00
CA VAL A 60 -7.15 -4.41 2.85
C VAL A 60 -6.04 -5.44 2.61
N GLU A 61 -5.00 -5.06 1.87
CA GLU A 61 -3.87 -5.94 1.58
C GLU A 61 -2.58 -5.11 1.54
N PHE A 62 -1.52 -5.63 2.14
CA PHE A 62 -0.17 -5.13 1.96
C PHE A 62 0.78 -6.33 1.93
N ARG A 63 1.38 -6.61 0.76
CA ARG A 63 2.20 -7.81 0.55
C ARG A 63 3.40 -7.52 -0.32
N LEU A 64 4.51 -8.21 -0.07
CA LEU A 64 5.68 -8.21 -0.95
C LEU A 64 5.33 -8.89 -2.27
N VAL A 65 5.67 -8.25 -3.39
CA VAL A 65 5.49 -8.78 -4.75
C VAL A 65 6.81 -9.32 -5.28
N GLY A 66 7.93 -8.72 -4.89
CA GLY A 66 9.27 -9.16 -5.26
C GLY A 66 10.36 -8.14 -4.90
N ASP A 67 11.60 -8.49 -5.16
CA ASP A 67 12.74 -7.56 -5.16
C ASP A 67 12.64 -6.60 -6.38
N SER A 68 13.22 -5.40 -6.29
CA SER A 68 13.17 -4.39 -7.36
C SER A 68 14.38 -4.47 -8.29
#